data_AF-A0A5C7UPW9-F1
#
_entry.id   AF-A0A5C7UPW9-F1
#
_cell.length_a   1.000
_cell.length_b   1.000
_cell.length_c   1.000
_cell.angle_alpha   90.00
_cell.angle_beta   90.00
_cell.angle_gamma   90.00
#
_symmetry.space_group_name_H-M   'P 1'
#
loop_
_entity.id
_entity.type
_entity.pdbx_description
1 polymer ?
#
loop_
_entity_poly.entity_id
_entity_poly.type
_entity_poly.pdbx_seq_one_letter_code
_entity_poly.pdbx_strand_id
1 'polypeptide(L)'
;MIDTNRVLDLWLFGDPEVAPLRQAIEAGRLHWMAQPAMRVELARVLTYPAVARQLLRHRRGADAVLAAFDRWVQRVPAAPPAPVRCRDPDDQIFIDLAVTWRARLLSRDRQIITLARRLTPLGVTVEA
;
A
#
# COMPACT_ATOMS: atom_id res chain seq x y z
N MET A 1 -6.78 -1.14 1.13
CA MET A 1 -5.56 -1.34 0.33
C MET A 1 -4.65 -0.16 0.58
N ILE A 2 -3.35 -0.39 0.65
CA ILE A 2 -2.33 0.63 0.87
C ILE A 2 -1.26 0.39 -0.20
N ASP A 3 -0.91 1.42 -0.97
CA ASP A 3 0.18 1.35 -1.95
C ASP A 3 1.55 1.29 -1.26
N THR A 4 2.59 0.91 -2.01
CA THR A 4 3.94 0.80 -1.46
C THR A 4 4.42 2.12 -0.85
N ASN A 5 4.09 3.27 -1.46
CA ASN A 5 4.48 4.58 -0.94
C ASN A 5 3.89 4.86 0.45
N ARG A 6 2.59 4.63 0.65
CA ARG A 6 1.93 4.80 1.95
C ARG A 6 2.39 3.78 2.99
N VAL A 7 2.83 2.59 2.57
CA VAL A 7 3.49 1.64 3.49
C VAL A 7 4.80 2.21 4.04
N LEU A 8 5.62 2.85 3.20
CA LEU A 8 6.85 3.51 3.65
C LEU A 8 6.53 4.65 4.64
N ASP A 9 5.45 5.40 4.42
CA ASP A 9 5.03 6.48 5.31
C ASP A 9 4.70 5.98 6.71
N LEU A 10 3.97 4.88 6.79
CA LEU A 10 3.57 4.26 8.05
C LEU A 10 4.75 3.69 8.84
N TRP A 11 5.66 2.99 8.16
CA TRP A 11 6.59 2.07 8.81
C TRP A 11 8.08 2.39 8.63
N LEU A 12 8.43 3.18 7.61
CA LEU A 12 9.78 3.70 7.42
C LEU A 12 9.91 5.12 7.96
N PHE A 13 9.08 6.04 7.48
CA PHE A 13 9.19 7.46 7.82
C PHE A 13 8.54 7.79 9.16
N GLY A 14 7.49 7.07 9.55
CA GLY A 14 6.71 7.37 10.76
C GLY A 14 6.01 8.73 10.62
N ASP A 15 5.48 9.00 9.43
CA ASP A 15 4.87 10.27 9.06
C ASP A 15 3.65 10.57 9.97
N PRO A 16 3.62 11.70 10.70
CA PRO A 16 2.53 12.04 11.62
C PRO A 16 1.17 12.09 10.93
N GLU A 17 1.10 12.43 9.64
CA GLU A 17 -0.16 12.50 8.89
C GLU A 17 -0.85 11.13 8.80
N VAL A 18 -0.08 10.04 8.77
CA VAL A 18 -0.60 8.67 8.72
C VAL A 18 -0.59 7.96 10.08
N ALA A 19 -0.25 8.67 11.17
CA ALA A 19 -0.28 8.10 12.51
C ALA A 19 -1.69 7.59 12.91
N PRO A 20 -2.80 8.32 12.63
CA PRO A 20 -4.15 7.80 12.92
C PRO A 20 -4.49 6.52 12.15
N LEU A 21 -4.05 6.42 10.89
CA LEU A 21 -4.20 5.22 10.07
C LEU A 21 -3.45 4.04 10.68
N ARG A 22 -2.18 4.25 11.07
CA ARG A 22 -1.37 3.23 11.74
C ARG A 22 -2.03 2.74 13.02
N GLN A 23 -2.48 3.64 13.89
CA GLN A 23 -3.16 3.29 15.14
C GLN A 23 -4.46 2.52 14.88
N ALA A 24 -5.21 2.86 13.85
CA ALA A 24 -6.43 2.13 13.49
C ALA A 24 -6.14 0.70 13.02
N ILE A 25 -5.05 0.48 12.27
CA ILE A 25 -4.57 -0.84 11.87
C ILE A 25 -4.09 -1.63 13.09
N GLU A 26 -3.22 -1.03 13.92
CA GLU A 26 -2.66 -1.69 15.12
C GLU A 26 -3.74 -2.05 16.15
N ALA A 27 -4.83 -1.26 16.22
CA ALA A 27 -5.99 -1.52 17.07
C ALA A 27 -7.03 -2.48 16.44
N GLY A 28 -6.80 -3.00 15.24
CA GLY A 28 -7.75 -3.88 14.54
C GLY A 28 -9.05 -3.21 14.07
N ARG A 29 -9.11 -1.87 14.09
CA ARG A 29 -10.27 -1.10 13.59
C ARG A 29 -10.29 -1.02 12.06
N LEU A 30 -9.13 -1.19 11.42
CA LEU A 30 -9.00 -1.30 9.97
C LEU A 30 -8.26 -2.59 9.61
N HIS A 31 -8.79 -3.30 8.62
CA HIS A 31 -8.17 -4.49 8.06
C HIS A 31 -7.36 -4.10 6.83
N TRP A 32 -6.04 -4.09 6.95
CA TRP A 32 -5.16 -3.88 5.81
C TRP A 32 -5.01 -5.19 5.04
N MET A 33 -5.67 -5.33 3.89
CA MET A 33 -5.50 -6.53 3.06
C MET A 33 -4.35 -6.37 2.06
N ALA A 34 -3.66 -7.47 1.77
CA ALA A 34 -2.63 -7.52 0.75
C ALA A 34 -2.50 -8.91 0.12
N GLN A 35 -2.13 -8.94 -1.16
CA GLN A 35 -1.77 -10.16 -1.88
C GLN A 35 -0.25 -10.42 -1.85
N PRO A 36 0.23 -11.67 -2.07
CA PRO A 36 1.64 -12.01 -1.94
C PRO A 36 2.59 -11.14 -2.80
N ALA A 37 2.17 -10.77 -4.01
CA ALA A 37 2.96 -9.95 -4.92
C ALA A 37 3.31 -8.57 -4.33
N MET A 38 2.40 -7.95 -3.55
CA MET A 38 2.66 -6.64 -2.91
C MET A 38 3.79 -6.73 -1.87
N ARG A 39 3.93 -7.88 -1.18
CA ARG A 39 5.04 -8.09 -0.24
C ARG A 39 6.39 -8.18 -0.97
N VAL A 40 6.40 -8.88 -2.11
CA VAL A 40 7.60 -9.02 -2.96
C VAL A 40 8.00 -7.67 -3.53
N GLU A 41 7.02 -6.89 -4.01
CA GLU A 41 7.25 -5.53 -4.50
C GLU A 41 7.83 -4.63 -3.41
N LEU A 42 7.26 -4.62 -2.20
CA LEU A 42 7.79 -3.86 -1.07
C LEU A 42 9.25 -4.26 -0.76
N ALA A 43 9.55 -5.57 -0.72
CA ALA A 43 10.91 -6.05 -0.50
C ALA A 43 11.87 -5.55 -1.59
N ARG A 44 11.44 -5.56 -2.86
CA ARG A 44 12.21 -5.01 -3.98
C ARG A 44 12.45 -3.51 -3.82
N VAL A 45 11.40 -2.73 -3.51
CA VAL A 45 11.48 -1.28 -3.33
C VAL A 45 12.42 -0.90 -2.18
N LEU A 46 12.44 -1.67 -1.10
CA LEU A 46 13.37 -1.44 0.03
C LEU A 46 14.85 -1.58 -0.38
N THR A 47 15.16 -2.25 -1.49
CA THR A 47 16.53 -2.33 -2.03
C THR A 47 16.90 -1.15 -2.94
N TYR A 48 15.94 -0.33 -3.36
CA TYR A 48 16.21 0.79 -4.27
C TYR A 48 17.13 1.82 -3.59
N PRO A 49 18.16 2.35 -4.27
CA PRO A 49 19.16 3.22 -3.64
C PRO A 49 18.57 4.42 -2.90
N ALA A 50 17.48 5.00 -3.42
CA ALA A 50 16.79 6.11 -2.78
C ALA A 50 16.16 5.69 -1.43
N VAL A 51 15.51 4.53 -1.38
CA VAL A 51 14.86 4.01 -0.16
C VAL A 51 15.89 3.46 0.82
N ALA A 52 16.94 2.79 0.34
CA ALA A 52 18.05 2.33 1.18
C ALA A 52 18.73 3.48 1.93
N ARG A 53 18.92 4.65 1.27
CA ARG A 53 19.41 5.87 1.95
C ARG A 53 18.45 6.35 3.05
N GLN A 54 17.15 6.20 2.85
CA GLN A 54 16.14 6.56 3.85
C GLN A 54 16.16 5.62 5.05
N LEU A 55 16.27 4.31 4.82
CA LEU A 55 16.44 3.30 5.87
C LEU A 55 17.61 3.65 6.80
N LEU A 56 18.77 4.00 6.23
CA LEU A 56 19.93 4.44 6.99
C LEU A 56 19.64 5.74 7.76
N ARG A 57 19.07 6.76 7.09
CA ARG A 57 18.76 8.06 7.70
C ARG A 57 17.82 7.94 8.91
N HIS A 58 16.82 7.08 8.81
CA HIS A 58 15.81 6.84 9.85
C HIS A 58 16.21 5.75 10.85
N ARG A 59 17.44 5.18 10.74
CA ARG A 59 17.94 4.07 11.57
C ARG A 59 16.97 2.90 11.64
N ARG A 60 16.39 2.55 10.49
CA ARG A 60 15.39 1.48 10.31
C ARG A 60 15.95 0.42 9.37
N GLY A 61 15.81 -0.85 9.73
CA GLY A 61 16.14 -1.97 8.84
C GLY A 61 14.99 -2.30 7.88
N ALA A 62 15.30 -2.78 6.68
CA ALA A 62 14.29 -3.26 5.73
C ALA A 62 13.43 -4.37 6.34
N ASP A 63 14.05 -5.28 7.10
CA ASP A 63 13.36 -6.38 7.80
C ASP A 63 12.31 -5.87 8.80
N ALA A 64 12.54 -4.73 9.44
CA ALA A 64 11.55 -4.15 10.36
C ALA A 64 10.30 -3.66 9.62
N VAL A 65 10.47 -3.10 8.40
CA VAL A 65 9.35 -2.68 7.55
C VAL A 65 8.58 -3.90 7.04
N LEU A 66 9.30 -4.92 6.57
CA LEU A 66 8.69 -6.18 6.11
C LEU A 66 7.98 -6.92 7.24
N ALA A 67 8.56 -6.97 8.44
CA ALA A 67 7.93 -7.57 9.61
C ALA A 67 6.64 -6.82 10.01
N ALA A 68 6.64 -5.48 9.91
CA ALA A 68 5.42 -4.70 10.15
C ALA A 68 4.34 -5.00 9.10
N PHE A 69 4.72 -5.10 7.82
CA PHE A 69 3.81 -5.56 6.76
C PHE A 69 3.24 -6.94 7.11
N ASP A 70 4.11 -7.93 7.34
CA ASP A 70 3.70 -9.32 7.60
C ASP A 70 2.81 -9.46 8.84
N ARG A 71 3.03 -8.63 9.86
CA ARG A 71 2.25 -8.64 11.10
C ARG A 71 0.83 -8.11 10.91
N TRP A 72 0.68 -7.04 10.13
CA TRP A 72 -0.56 -6.26 10.11
C TRP A 72 -1.43 -6.50 8.88
N VAL A 73 -0.89 -7.14 7.83
CA VAL A 73 -1.70 -7.48 6.67
C VAL A 73 -2.57 -8.70 6.91
N GLN A 74 -3.83 -8.58 6.54
CA GLN A 74 -4.68 -9.73 6.24
C GLN A 74 -4.34 -10.24 4.84
N ARG A 75 -3.67 -11.39 4.77
CA ARG A 75 -3.28 -11.99 3.50
C ARG A 75 -4.52 -12.50 2.76
N VAL A 76 -4.63 -12.12 1.49
CA VAL A 76 -5.72 -12.53 0.59
C VAL A 76 -5.14 -13.08 -0.71
N PRO A 77 -5.89 -13.92 -1.45
CA PRO A 77 -5.46 -14.40 -2.76
C PRO A 77 -5.24 -13.24 -3.74
N ALA A 78 -4.48 -13.53 -4.81
CA ALA A 78 -4.33 -12.58 -5.90
C ALA A 78 -5.69 -12.25 -6.53
N ALA A 79 -5.87 -10.97 -6.86
CA ALA A 79 -7.08 -10.47 -7.49
C ALA A 79 -7.03 -10.64 -9.01
N PRO A 80 -8.18 -10.90 -9.66
CA PRO A 80 -8.27 -10.81 -11.11
C PRO A 80 -8.08 -9.36 -11.59
N PRO A 81 -7.65 -9.14 -12.85
CA PRO A 81 -7.50 -7.80 -13.39
C PRO A 81 -8.82 -7.01 -13.38
N ALA A 82 -8.80 -5.80 -12.81
CA ALA A 82 -9.94 -4.87 -12.80
C ALA A 82 -10.27 -4.35 -14.20
N PRO A 83 -11.44 -3.75 -14.46
CA PRO A 83 -11.71 -3.08 -15.74
C PRO A 83 -10.97 -1.74 -15.88
N VAL A 84 -10.51 -1.13 -14.78
CA VAL A 84 -9.71 0.10 -14.80
C VAL A 84 -8.23 -0.26 -14.83
N ARG A 85 -7.52 0.25 -15.84
CA ARG A 85 -6.07 0.08 -15.99
C ARG A 85 -5.32 1.30 -15.47
N CYS A 86 -4.31 1.05 -14.63
CA CYS A 86 -3.26 2.03 -14.33
C CYS A 86 -2.33 2.18 -15.53
N ARG A 87 -1.72 3.37 -15.66
CA ARG A 87 -0.67 3.60 -16.65
C ARG A 87 0.66 2.96 -16.20
N ASP A 88 0.89 2.88 -14.89
CA ASP A 88 1.99 2.11 -14.31
C ASP A 88 1.54 0.66 -14.06
N PRO A 89 2.11 -0.34 -14.77
CA PRO A 89 1.74 -1.73 -14.58
C PRO A 89 2.10 -2.28 -13.20
N ASP A 90 3.11 -1.72 -12.53
CA ASP A 90 3.49 -2.16 -11.17
C ASP A 90 2.39 -1.77 -10.16
N ASP A 91 1.68 -0.66 -10.39
CA ASP A 91 0.58 -0.21 -9.54
C ASP A 91 -0.74 -0.95 -9.76
N GLN A 92 -0.86 -1.73 -10.84
CA GLN A 92 -2.12 -2.38 -11.22
C GLN A 92 -2.62 -3.34 -10.11
N ILE A 93 -1.71 -4.01 -9.41
CA ILE A 93 -2.05 -5.00 -8.38
C ILE A 93 -2.83 -4.40 -7.19
N PHE A 94 -2.63 -3.10 -6.91
CA PHE A 94 -3.36 -2.39 -5.86
C PHE A 94 -4.78 -2.06 -6.28
N ILE A 95 -4.97 -1.70 -7.55
CA ILE A 95 -6.28 -1.44 -8.15
C ILE A 95 -7.10 -2.72 -8.24
N ASP A 96 -6.49 -3.79 -8.74
CA ASP A 96 -7.14 -5.11 -8.89
C ASP A 96 -7.68 -5.60 -7.54
N LEU A 97 -6.85 -5.50 -6.51
CA LEU A 97 -7.23 -5.91 -5.16
C LEU A 97 -8.29 -4.99 -4.54
N ALA A 98 -8.16 -3.67 -4.72
CA ALA A 98 -9.15 -2.72 -4.23
C ALA A 98 -10.53 -2.96 -4.85
N VAL A 99 -10.59 -3.20 -6.17
CA VAL A 99 -11.85 -3.48 -6.89
C VAL A 99 -12.46 -4.81 -6.44
N THR A 100 -11.64 -5.86 -6.34
CA THR A 100 -12.10 -7.19 -5.92
C THR A 100 -12.77 -7.16 -4.55
N TRP A 101 -12.22 -6.38 -3.61
CA TRP A 101 -12.73 -6.27 -2.25
C TRP A 101 -13.60 -5.04 -1.99
N ARG A 102 -13.88 -4.22 -3.02
CA ARG A 102 -14.58 -2.92 -2.90
C ARG A 102 -14.03 -2.08 -1.74
N ALA A 103 -12.71 -2.04 -1.66
CA ALA A 103 -12.00 -1.50 -0.52
C ALA A 103 -11.57 -0.05 -0.76
N ARG A 104 -11.32 0.67 0.33
CA ARG A 104 -10.59 1.94 0.30
C ARG A 104 -9.16 1.70 -0.18
N LEU A 105 -8.66 2.54 -1.08
CA LEU A 105 -7.29 2.53 -1.58
C LEU A 105 -6.59 3.82 -1.13
N LEU A 106 -5.61 3.67 -0.26
CA LEU A 106 -4.80 4.77 0.26
C LEU A 106 -3.52 4.85 -0.58
N SER A 107 -3.27 6.00 -1.23
CA SER A 107 -2.13 6.15 -2.15
C SER A 107 -1.66 7.60 -2.27
N ARG A 108 -0.34 7.82 -2.33
CA ARG A 108 0.25 9.12 -2.71
C ARG A 108 0.52 9.24 -4.21
N ASP A 109 0.33 8.16 -4.97
CA ASP A 109 0.67 8.15 -6.40
C ASP A 109 -0.39 8.90 -7.21
N ARG A 110 0.05 9.90 -7.97
CA ARG A 110 -0.84 10.70 -8.83
C ARG A 110 -1.52 9.83 -9.89
N GLN A 111 -0.87 8.78 -10.39
CA GLN A 111 -1.45 7.87 -11.37
C GLN A 111 -2.64 7.11 -10.76
N ILE A 112 -2.56 6.69 -9.50
CA ILE A 112 -3.69 6.08 -8.79
C ILE A 112 -4.75 7.12 -8.45
N ILE A 113 -4.36 8.27 -7.89
CA ILE A 113 -5.30 9.32 -7.47
C ILE A 113 -6.16 9.81 -8.65
N THR A 114 -5.58 9.97 -9.84
CA THR A 114 -6.33 10.41 -11.04
C THR A 114 -7.39 9.39 -11.49
N LEU A 115 -7.29 8.13 -11.07
CA LEU A 115 -8.26 7.08 -11.39
C LEU A 115 -9.46 7.06 -10.42
N ALA A 116 -9.46 7.85 -9.34
CA ALA A 116 -10.49 7.84 -8.31
C ALA A 116 -11.92 7.86 -8.88
N ARG A 117 -12.21 8.78 -9.81
CA ARG A 117 -13.54 8.91 -10.44
C ARG A 117 -13.97 7.66 -11.22
N ARG A 118 -13.03 6.93 -11.81
CA ARG A 118 -13.29 5.68 -12.56
C ARG A 118 -13.43 4.48 -11.63
N LEU A 119 -12.85 4.56 -10.43
CA LEU A 119 -12.86 3.52 -9.41
C LEU A 119 -14.09 3.62 -8.48
N THR A 120 -14.64 4.82 -8.27
CA THR A 120 -15.84 5.02 -7.44
C THR A 120 -17.04 4.17 -7.87
N PRO A 121 -17.41 4.05 -9.17
CA PRO A 121 -18.53 3.20 -9.60
C PRO A 121 -18.29 1.70 -9.34
N LEU A 122 -17.03 1.30 -9.10
CA LEU A 122 -16.64 -0.07 -8.78
C LEU A 122 -16.60 -0.33 -7.27
N GLY A 123 -17.03 0.63 -6.45
CA GLY A 123 -17.03 0.52 -4.99
C GLY A 123 -15.68 0.80 -4.34
N VAL A 124 -14.75 1.43 -5.05
CA VAL A 124 -13.43 1.81 -4.52
C VAL A 124 -13.40 3.31 -4.24
N THR A 125 -13.05 3.67 -3.01
CA THR A 125 -12.75 5.05 -2.63
C THR A 125 -11.24 5.23 -2.58
N VAL A 126 -10.71 6.24 -3.27
CA VAL A 126 -9.27 6.56 -3.25
C VAL A 126 -9.05 7.75 -2.34
N GLU A 127 -8.09 7.62 -1.41
CA GLU A 127 -7.71 8.64 -0.44
C GLU A 127 -6.20 8.90 -0.51
N ALA A 128 -5.81 10.18 -0.48
CA ALA A 128 -4.42 10.61 -0.59
C ALA A 128 -3.71 10.60 0.77
#